data_AF-A0A0G2EPQ6-F1
#
_entry.id   AF-A0A0G2EPQ6-F1
#
_cell.length_a   1.000
_cell.length_b   1.000
_cell.length_c   1.000
_cell.angle_alpha   90.00
_cell.angle_beta   90.00
_cell.angle_gamma   90.00
#
_symmetry.space_group_name_H-M   'P 1'
#
loop_
_entity.id
_entity.type
_entity.pdbx_description
1 polymer ?
#
loop_
_entity_poly.entity_id
_entity_poly.type
_entity_poly.pdbx_seq_one_letter_code
_entity_poly.pdbx_strand_id
1 'polypeptide(L)'
;MRNGVPATPEEPQNTTDRDSLCFACPEPDVVLHAGQPGFHDGLLHLYEPAESKAAEQLVKLKDRLRRTKTEHFFEAVTEGLAQIFGAQYAFVSKRIVVDDENVAVEMPPIGEPGACLMGAAFYVSDGHDIQRKIKNFKYHAYSCPCAYMKHDKIFIIPERLNEFIPENPNVLAIPGEAYLGVPLCAEGKCFAHFGVMWSPEGAANRRLRWSYMEMICHALEDMILDRLLEGKSH
;
A
#
# COMPACT_ATOMS: atom_id res chain seq x y z
N MET A 1 36.23 30.90 -16.32
CA MET A 1 36.49 29.45 -16.17
C MET A 1 36.10 29.08 -14.75
N ARG A 2 34.94 28.45 -14.55
CA ARG A 2 34.50 27.94 -13.23
C ARG A 2 34.58 26.42 -13.30
N ASN A 3 35.35 25.88 -12.37
CA ASN A 3 35.69 24.47 -12.24
C ASN A 3 34.44 23.61 -12.11
N GLY A 4 34.38 22.55 -12.93
CA GLY A 4 33.37 21.51 -12.85
C GLY A 4 33.49 20.77 -11.53
N VAL A 5 32.38 20.77 -10.78
CA VAL A 5 32.19 19.85 -9.67
C VAL A 5 32.07 18.45 -10.28
N PRO A 6 32.88 17.46 -9.86
CA PRO A 6 32.70 16.09 -10.31
C PRO A 6 31.31 15.62 -9.88
N ALA A 7 30.53 15.07 -10.81
CA ALA A 7 29.32 14.34 -10.47
C ALA A 7 29.69 13.24 -9.47
N THR A 8 29.04 13.22 -8.32
CA THR A 8 29.07 12.08 -7.39
C THR A 8 28.69 10.82 -8.16
N PRO A 9 29.35 9.67 -7.91
CA PRO A 9 28.95 8.41 -8.52
C PRO A 9 27.47 8.18 -8.22
N GLU A 10 26.65 8.00 -9.27
CA GLU A 10 25.29 7.51 -9.09
C GLU A 10 25.39 6.23 -8.25
N GLU A 11 24.69 6.20 -7.11
CA GLU A 11 24.56 4.97 -6.35
C GLU A 11 24.09 3.88 -7.30
N PRO A 12 24.70 2.67 -7.28
CA PRO A 12 24.28 1.60 -8.16
C PRO A 12 22.79 1.41 -7.97
N GLN A 13 22.02 1.62 -9.05
CA GLN A 13 20.58 1.40 -9.05
C GLN A 13 20.38 -0.05 -8.63
N ASN A 14 19.99 -0.22 -7.36
CA ASN A 14 19.90 -1.52 -6.72
C ASN A 14 18.62 -2.21 -7.22
N THR A 15 18.60 -2.53 -8.52
CA THR A 15 17.56 -3.35 -9.12
C THR A 15 17.78 -4.75 -8.58
N THR A 16 16.82 -5.20 -7.79
CA THR A 16 16.76 -6.59 -7.37
C THR A 16 16.64 -7.45 -8.62
N ASP A 17 17.55 -8.41 -8.81
CA ASP A 17 17.40 -9.41 -9.87
C ASP A 17 16.03 -10.10 -9.72
N ARG A 18 15.31 -10.24 -10.84
CA ARG A 18 13.94 -10.73 -10.86
C ARG A 18 13.89 -12.24 -11.08
N ASP A 19 13.76 -12.97 -9.98
CA ASP A 19 13.60 -14.44 -9.99
C ASP A 19 12.32 -14.88 -10.73
N SER A 20 11.30 -14.00 -10.79
CA SER A 20 10.01 -14.28 -11.43
C SER A 20 9.98 -14.07 -12.95
N LEU A 21 11.08 -13.65 -13.57
CA LEU A 21 11.12 -13.21 -14.97
C LEU A 21 12.26 -13.87 -15.75
N CYS A 22 11.99 -14.12 -17.03
CA CYS A 22 13.01 -14.38 -18.05
C CYS A 22 12.58 -13.69 -19.35
N PHE A 23 13.51 -13.42 -20.26
CA PHE A 23 13.19 -12.82 -21.56
C PHE A 23 14.07 -13.39 -22.67
N ALA A 24 13.52 -13.44 -23.87
CA ALA A 24 14.20 -13.98 -25.05
C ALA A 24 15.33 -13.04 -25.52
N CYS A 25 16.40 -13.64 -26.01
CA CYS A 25 17.44 -12.95 -26.76
C CYS A 25 17.03 -12.79 -28.24
N PRO A 26 17.75 -11.97 -29.02
CA PRO A 26 17.59 -11.91 -30.47
C PRO A 26 17.83 -13.26 -31.17
N GLU A 27 18.73 -14.09 -30.63
CA GLU A 27 18.96 -15.45 -31.10
C GLU A 27 17.76 -16.37 -30.78
N PRO A 28 17.23 -17.12 -31.76
CA PRO A 28 16.15 -18.07 -31.53
C PRO A 28 16.50 -19.09 -30.43
N ASP A 29 15.50 -19.43 -29.60
CA ASP A 29 15.59 -20.40 -28.50
C ASP A 29 16.60 -20.06 -27.38
N VAL A 30 17.10 -18.82 -27.33
CA VAL A 30 17.95 -18.33 -26.24
C VAL A 30 17.13 -17.43 -25.31
N VAL A 31 17.18 -17.72 -24.01
CA VAL A 31 16.47 -16.98 -22.96
C VAL A 31 17.44 -16.61 -21.85
N LEU A 32 17.34 -15.39 -21.35
CA LEU A 32 18.09 -14.91 -20.19
C LEU A 32 17.26 -15.03 -18.91
N HIS A 33 17.92 -15.56 -17.88
CA HIS A 33 17.41 -15.73 -16.53
C HIS A 33 18.24 -14.92 -15.52
N ALA A 34 17.67 -14.67 -14.35
CA ALA A 34 18.37 -14.05 -13.23
C ALA A 34 19.72 -14.74 -12.94
N GLY A 35 20.74 -13.94 -12.66
CA GLY A 35 22.12 -14.41 -12.43
C GLY A 35 22.92 -14.74 -13.69
N GLN A 36 22.33 -14.73 -14.89
CA GLN A 36 23.08 -14.91 -16.13
C GLN A 36 23.69 -13.58 -16.63
N PRO A 37 24.88 -13.62 -17.26
CA PRO A 37 25.48 -12.43 -17.87
C PRO A 37 24.52 -11.76 -18.85
N GLY A 38 24.39 -10.43 -18.77
CA GLY A 38 23.50 -9.64 -19.63
C GLY A 38 22.03 -9.60 -19.19
N PHE A 39 21.61 -10.39 -18.19
CA PHE A 39 20.23 -10.32 -17.69
C PHE A 39 19.91 -8.96 -17.06
N HIS A 40 20.84 -8.41 -16.27
CA HIS A 40 20.65 -7.10 -15.65
C HIS A 40 20.48 -5.99 -16.69
N ASP A 41 21.34 -5.95 -17.71
CA ASP A 41 21.27 -4.95 -18.78
C ASP A 41 19.97 -5.09 -19.60
N GLY A 42 19.55 -6.33 -19.89
CA GLY A 42 18.27 -6.60 -20.54
C GLY A 42 17.07 -6.16 -19.68
N LEU A 43 17.15 -6.34 -18.36
CA LEU A 43 16.11 -5.89 -17.44
C LEU A 43 15.98 -4.36 -17.45
N LEU A 44 17.10 -3.64 -17.41
CA LEU A 44 17.14 -2.17 -17.49
C LEU A 44 16.66 -1.64 -18.85
N HIS A 45 16.86 -2.42 -19.92
CA HIS A 45 16.36 -2.07 -21.25
C HIS A 45 14.84 -2.18 -21.35
N LEU A 46 14.24 -3.16 -20.68
CA LEU A 46 12.82 -3.50 -20.79
C LEU A 46 11.94 -2.82 -19.74
N TYR A 47 12.48 -2.50 -18.56
CA TYR A 47 11.70 -2.03 -17.42
C TYR A 47 12.29 -0.79 -16.77
N GLU A 48 11.41 0.09 -16.28
CA GLU A 48 11.82 1.14 -15.33
C GLU A 48 12.27 0.49 -14.00
N PRO A 49 13.42 0.87 -13.43
CA PRO A 49 14.00 0.21 -12.25
C PRO A 49 13.08 0.09 -11.02
N ALA A 50 12.36 1.16 -10.67
CA ALA A 50 11.47 1.17 -9.51
C ALA A 50 10.20 0.32 -9.76
N GLU A 51 9.60 0.40 -10.94
CA GLU A 51 8.47 -0.43 -11.35
C GLU A 51 8.86 -1.91 -11.39
N SER A 52 10.03 -2.23 -11.95
CA SER A 52 10.59 -3.58 -11.98
C SER A 52 10.74 -4.17 -10.58
N LYS A 53 11.34 -3.39 -9.66
CA LYS A 53 11.47 -3.79 -8.25
C LYS A 53 10.12 -3.98 -7.57
N ALA A 54 9.18 -3.06 -7.78
CA ALA A 54 7.85 -3.14 -7.18
C ALA A 54 7.06 -4.36 -7.69
N ALA A 55 7.19 -4.71 -8.98
CA ALA A 55 6.59 -5.92 -9.55
C ALA A 55 7.12 -7.19 -8.87
N GLU A 56 8.44 -7.31 -8.68
CA GLU A 56 9.05 -8.45 -8.01
C GLU A 56 8.61 -8.54 -6.54
N GLN A 57 8.59 -7.41 -5.83
CA GLN A 57 8.11 -7.35 -4.46
C GLN A 57 6.62 -7.73 -4.35
N LEU A 58 5.79 -7.33 -5.32
CA LEU A 58 4.39 -7.75 -5.39
C LEU A 58 4.26 -9.26 -5.59
N VAL A 59 5.04 -9.87 -6.48
CA VAL A 59 5.04 -11.33 -6.67
C VAL A 59 5.39 -12.05 -5.37
N LYS A 60 6.47 -11.62 -4.71
CA LYS A 60 6.93 -12.16 -3.41
C LYS A 60 5.88 -11.95 -2.31
N LEU A 61 5.21 -10.81 -2.29
CA LEU A 61 4.13 -10.52 -1.36
C LEU A 61 2.93 -11.44 -1.59
N LYS A 62 2.42 -11.55 -2.82
CA LYS A 62 1.28 -12.42 -3.14
C LYS A 62 1.55 -13.86 -2.75
N ASP A 63 2.75 -14.33 -3.03
CA ASP A 63 3.19 -15.66 -2.62
C ASP A 63 3.22 -15.83 -1.09
N ARG A 64 3.79 -14.86 -0.35
CA ARG A 64 3.76 -14.83 1.12
C ARG A 64 2.32 -14.88 1.64
N LEU A 65 1.43 -14.05 1.09
CA LEU A 65 0.03 -13.94 1.52
C LEU A 65 -0.74 -15.25 1.36
N ARG A 66 -0.54 -16.01 0.28
CA ARG A 66 -1.18 -17.32 0.08
C ARG A 66 -0.81 -18.33 1.18
N ARG A 67 0.39 -18.23 1.73
CA ARG A 67 0.91 -19.12 2.79
C ARG A 67 0.66 -18.59 4.20
N THR A 68 0.21 -17.34 4.33
CA THR A 68 0.05 -16.67 5.62
C THR A 68 -1.28 -17.08 6.25
N LYS A 69 -1.23 -17.44 7.55
CA LYS A 69 -2.43 -17.74 8.34
C LYS A 69 -3.31 -16.49 8.50
N THR A 70 -4.62 -16.69 8.62
CA THR A 70 -5.62 -15.60 8.73
C THR A 70 -5.26 -14.56 9.79
N GLU A 71 -4.76 -15.00 10.95
CA GLU A 71 -4.40 -14.13 12.09
C GLU A 71 -3.25 -13.13 11.82
N HIS A 72 -2.41 -13.41 10.80
CA HIS A 72 -1.26 -12.61 10.41
C HIS A 72 -1.41 -11.98 9.01
N PHE A 73 -2.48 -12.32 8.29
CA PHE A 73 -2.65 -11.94 6.89
C PHE A 73 -2.63 -10.42 6.72
N PHE A 74 -3.44 -9.67 7.47
CA PHE A 74 -3.52 -8.21 7.34
C PHE A 74 -2.25 -7.49 7.79
N GLU A 75 -1.45 -8.07 8.69
CA GLU A 75 -0.11 -7.56 9.02
C GLU A 75 0.83 -7.72 7.82
N ALA A 76 0.83 -8.90 7.20
CA ALA A 76 1.66 -9.18 6.04
C ALA A 76 1.25 -8.30 4.84
N VAL A 77 -0.03 -7.98 4.67
CA VAL A 77 -0.53 -7.03 3.66
C VAL A 77 0.00 -5.63 3.93
N THR A 78 -0.23 -5.09 5.13
CA THR A 78 0.14 -3.70 5.44
C THR A 78 1.65 -3.49 5.41
N GLU A 79 2.43 -4.42 5.96
CA GLU A 79 3.90 -4.38 5.86
C GLU A 79 4.37 -4.44 4.40
N GLY A 80 3.79 -5.34 3.60
CA GLY A 80 4.14 -5.48 2.19
C GLY A 80 3.83 -4.23 1.37
N LEU A 81 2.64 -3.64 1.56
CA LEU A 81 2.26 -2.39 0.90
C LEU A 81 3.18 -1.23 1.27
N ALA A 82 3.49 -1.07 2.57
CA ALA A 82 4.42 -0.04 3.03
C ALA A 82 5.80 -0.19 2.37
N GLN A 83 6.31 -1.42 2.29
CA GLN A 83 7.60 -1.73 1.65
C GLN A 83 7.61 -1.47 0.14
N ILE A 84 6.57 -1.90 -0.59
CA ILE A 84 6.47 -1.72 -2.04
C ILE A 84 6.36 -0.24 -2.40
N PHE A 85 5.57 0.52 -1.63
CA PHE A 85 5.27 1.92 -1.93
C PHE A 85 6.20 2.92 -1.25
N GLY A 86 7.12 2.48 -0.39
CA GLY A 86 7.97 3.36 0.40
C GLY A 86 7.16 4.25 1.35
N ALA A 87 6.02 3.75 1.83
CA ALA A 87 5.08 4.50 2.66
C ALA A 87 5.33 4.26 4.15
N GLN A 88 5.14 5.30 4.96
CA GLN A 88 5.31 5.23 6.42
C GLN A 88 4.09 4.57 7.09
N TYR A 89 2.93 4.64 6.45
CA TYR A 89 1.70 4.04 6.91
C TYR A 89 1.13 3.09 5.87
N ALA A 90 0.59 1.98 6.34
CA ALA A 90 -0.28 1.11 5.57
C ALA A 90 -1.39 0.57 6.46
N PHE A 91 -2.60 0.43 5.92
CA PHE A 91 -3.75 0.05 6.72
C PHE A 91 -4.73 -0.81 5.93
N VAL A 92 -5.47 -1.63 6.68
CA VAL A 92 -6.70 -2.31 6.23
C VAL A 92 -7.75 -2.00 7.27
N SER A 93 -8.87 -1.41 6.84
CA SER A 93 -9.91 -0.90 7.72
C SER A 93 -11.28 -1.41 7.27
N LYS A 94 -12.04 -1.94 8.22
CA LYS A 94 -13.39 -2.48 7.99
C LYS A 94 -14.41 -1.58 8.70
N ARG A 95 -15.58 -1.39 8.07
CA ARG A 95 -16.74 -0.83 8.76
C ARG A 95 -17.19 -1.79 9.85
N ILE A 96 -17.43 -1.27 11.05
CA ILE A 96 -18.19 -2.02 12.05
C ILE A 96 -19.63 -2.03 11.55
N VAL A 97 -20.08 -3.18 11.04
CA VAL A 97 -21.49 -3.40 10.75
C VAL A 97 -22.14 -3.91 12.04
N VAL A 98 -23.38 -3.52 12.26
CA VAL A 98 -24.20 -3.65 13.48
C VAL A 98 -24.23 -5.06 14.12
N ASP A 99 -23.77 -6.10 13.42
CA ASP A 99 -23.80 -7.49 13.89
C ASP A 99 -22.55 -7.96 14.66
N ASP A 100 -21.61 -7.09 15.00
CA ASP A 100 -20.48 -7.41 15.91
C ASP A 100 -20.95 -7.34 17.38
N GLU A 101 -21.80 -8.30 17.78
CA GLU A 101 -22.37 -8.69 19.10
C GLU A 101 -22.56 -7.69 20.27
N ASN A 102 -22.34 -6.37 20.17
CA ASN A 102 -22.46 -5.50 21.35
C ASN A 102 -22.78 -4.01 21.17
N VAL A 103 -23.23 -3.51 20.02
CA VAL A 103 -23.64 -2.08 19.91
C VAL A 103 -24.86 -1.90 19.01
N ALA A 104 -26.04 -1.78 19.64
CA ALA A 104 -27.31 -1.47 19.00
C ALA A 104 -27.47 0.04 18.71
N VAL A 105 -26.58 0.61 17.89
CA VAL A 105 -26.75 1.97 17.36
C VAL A 105 -26.44 1.95 15.87
N GLU A 106 -27.41 2.38 15.05
CA GLU A 106 -27.25 2.58 13.62
C GLU A 106 -26.10 3.57 13.39
N MET A 107 -24.94 3.08 12.96
CA MET A 107 -23.76 3.92 12.79
C MET A 107 -23.98 4.87 11.61
N PRO A 108 -23.72 6.17 11.77
CA PRO A 108 -23.97 7.14 10.72
C PRO A 108 -23.07 6.89 9.49
N PRO A 109 -23.48 7.32 8.30
CA PRO A 109 -22.71 7.20 7.06
C PRO A 109 -21.23 7.60 7.21
N ILE A 110 -20.34 6.97 6.43
CA ILE A 110 -18.92 7.34 6.39
C ILE A 110 -18.79 8.84 6.11
N GLY A 111 -18.03 9.52 6.97
CA GLY A 111 -17.78 10.97 6.90
C GLY A 111 -18.72 11.83 7.75
N GLU A 112 -19.72 11.25 8.41
CA GLU A 112 -20.58 11.97 9.36
C GLU A 112 -20.05 11.86 10.81
N PRO A 113 -20.27 12.90 11.66
CA PRO A 113 -19.91 12.85 13.07
C PRO A 113 -20.48 11.60 13.76
N GLY A 114 -19.62 10.81 14.40
CA GLY A 114 -20.00 9.54 15.02
C GLY A 114 -19.63 8.29 14.22
N ALA A 115 -19.21 8.41 12.95
CA ALA A 115 -18.70 7.27 12.19
C ALA A 115 -17.39 6.74 12.80
N CYS A 116 -17.37 5.45 13.17
CA CYS A 116 -16.21 4.75 13.71
C CYS A 116 -15.85 3.57 12.81
N LEU A 117 -14.56 3.43 12.52
CA LEU A 117 -14.02 2.29 11.77
C LEU A 117 -13.17 1.43 12.70
N MET A 118 -13.14 0.13 12.43
CA MET A 118 -12.18 -0.77 13.04
C MET A 118 -11.04 -1.01 12.06
N GLY A 119 -9.83 -0.63 12.46
CA GLY A 119 -8.63 -1.02 11.72
C GLY A 119 -8.36 -2.51 11.96
N ALA A 120 -8.49 -3.32 10.91
CA ALA A 120 -8.14 -4.74 10.95
C ALA A 120 -6.61 -4.89 11.13
N ALA A 121 -5.83 -4.03 10.47
CA ALA A 121 -4.41 -3.85 10.73
C ALA A 121 -3.94 -2.44 10.37
N PHE A 122 -2.99 -1.94 11.14
CA PHE A 122 -2.27 -0.69 10.89
C PHE A 122 -0.78 -0.91 11.07
N TYR A 123 -0.03 -0.52 10.05
CA TYR A 123 1.42 -0.50 10.07
C TYR A 123 1.89 0.95 10.09
N VAL A 124 2.84 1.25 10.98
CA VAL A 124 3.54 2.53 11.04
C VAL A 124 5.02 2.27 11.12
N SER A 125 5.81 2.91 10.27
CA SER A 125 7.27 2.87 10.34
C SER A 125 7.89 4.17 9.84
N ASP A 126 8.81 4.77 10.60
CA ASP A 126 9.69 5.86 10.13
C ASP A 126 11.03 5.35 9.58
N GLY A 127 11.26 4.02 9.63
CA GLY A 127 12.51 3.39 9.19
C GLY A 127 13.65 3.49 10.20
N HIS A 128 13.37 4.07 11.38
CA HIS A 128 14.31 4.29 12.46
C HIS A 128 13.71 3.77 13.78
N ASP A 129 13.20 4.67 14.64
CA ASP A 129 12.79 4.37 16.01
C ASP A 129 11.30 4.06 16.15
N ILE A 130 10.48 4.49 15.18
CA ILE A 130 9.05 4.24 15.16
C ILE A 130 8.80 3.02 14.30
N GLN A 131 8.43 1.90 14.92
CA GLN A 131 7.82 0.77 14.24
C GLN A 131 6.67 0.21 15.09
N ARG A 132 5.45 0.24 14.56
CA ARG A 132 4.26 -0.25 15.26
C ARG A 132 3.37 -1.06 14.33
N LYS A 133 2.93 -2.22 14.81
CA LYS A 133 1.86 -3.03 14.23
C LYS A 133 0.68 -3.01 15.20
N ILE A 134 -0.44 -2.45 14.77
CA ILE A 134 -1.64 -2.27 15.60
C ILE A 134 -2.76 -3.09 14.99
N LYS A 135 -3.44 -3.91 15.80
CA LYS A 135 -4.61 -4.72 15.41
C LYS A 135 -5.84 -4.26 16.18
N ASN A 136 -7.01 -4.41 15.56
CA ASN A 136 -8.32 -4.26 16.19
C ASN A 136 -8.48 -2.93 16.97
N PHE A 137 -7.98 -1.83 16.42
CA PHE A 137 -8.11 -0.51 17.03
C PHE A 137 -9.27 0.25 16.40
N LYS A 138 -10.04 0.93 17.25
CA LYS A 138 -11.10 1.84 16.82
C LYS A 138 -10.49 3.21 16.52
N TYR A 139 -10.86 3.80 15.40
CA TYR A 139 -10.50 5.18 15.09
C TYR A 139 -11.68 5.94 14.49
N HIS A 140 -11.62 7.26 14.63
CA HIS A 140 -12.68 8.13 14.16
C HIS A 140 -12.57 8.32 12.65
N ALA A 141 -13.66 8.00 11.94
CA ALA A 141 -13.72 8.00 10.48
C ALA A 141 -14.43 9.23 9.91
N TYR A 142 -14.69 10.23 10.75
CA TYR A 142 -15.12 11.56 10.34
C TYR A 142 -13.91 12.50 10.25
N SER A 143 -13.93 13.43 9.30
CA SER A 143 -12.85 14.41 9.07
C SER A 143 -11.44 13.82 8.83
N CYS A 144 -11.34 12.56 8.39
CA CYS A 144 -10.11 11.93 7.94
C CYS A 144 -10.25 11.42 6.50
N PRO A 145 -9.17 11.04 5.79
CA PRO A 145 -9.23 10.69 4.38
C PRO A 145 -10.19 9.53 4.08
N CYS A 146 -10.39 8.64 5.05
CA CYS A 146 -11.32 7.52 4.97
C CYS A 146 -12.78 7.96 4.70
N ALA A 147 -13.16 9.20 5.05
CA ALA A 147 -14.49 9.76 4.80
C ALA A 147 -14.87 9.79 3.31
N TYR A 148 -13.87 9.84 2.41
CA TYR A 148 -14.08 9.88 0.97
C TYR A 148 -14.31 8.49 0.35
N MET A 149 -14.13 7.42 1.13
CA MET A 149 -14.46 6.04 0.71
C MET A 149 -15.96 5.83 0.48
N LYS A 150 -16.81 6.79 0.89
CA LYS A 150 -18.26 6.80 0.59
C LYS A 150 -18.60 6.87 -0.90
N HIS A 151 -17.62 7.19 -1.74
CA HIS A 151 -17.81 7.33 -3.19
C HIS A 151 -17.49 6.06 -3.97
N ASP A 152 -17.08 4.98 -3.29
CA ASP A 152 -16.73 3.69 -3.91
C ASP A 152 -15.70 3.83 -5.03
N LYS A 153 -14.74 4.75 -4.84
CA LYS A 153 -13.65 5.05 -5.77
C LYS A 153 -12.32 5.05 -5.05
N ILE A 154 -11.26 4.71 -5.78
CA ILE A 154 -9.89 4.98 -5.35
C ILE A 154 -9.78 6.47 -5.08
N PHE A 155 -9.20 6.81 -3.92
CA PHE A 155 -9.03 8.18 -3.49
C PHE A 155 -7.56 8.47 -3.29
N ILE A 156 -7.08 9.51 -3.97
CA ILE A 156 -5.70 9.94 -3.94
C ILE A 156 -5.66 11.37 -3.44
N ILE A 157 -4.81 11.62 -2.46
CA ILE A 157 -4.36 12.96 -2.09
C ILE A 157 -2.87 12.99 -2.40
N PRO A 158 -2.46 13.68 -3.49
CA PRO A 158 -1.10 13.55 -3.99
C PRO A 158 -0.07 14.27 -3.11
N GLU A 159 -0.49 15.33 -2.44
CA GLU A 159 0.31 16.23 -1.60
C GLU A 159 -0.61 17.01 -0.65
N ARG A 160 -0.02 17.69 0.35
CA ARG A 160 -0.69 18.60 1.29
C ARG A 160 -1.85 17.96 2.06
N LEU A 161 -1.68 16.70 2.45
CA LEU A 161 -2.70 15.94 3.19
C LEU A 161 -3.28 16.71 4.38
N ASN A 162 -2.43 17.25 5.25
CA ASN A 162 -2.89 17.93 6.46
C ASN A 162 -3.71 19.19 6.17
N GLU A 163 -3.51 19.82 5.01
CA GLU A 163 -4.31 20.98 4.58
C GLU A 163 -5.68 20.56 4.03
N PHE A 164 -5.74 19.36 3.43
CA PHE A 164 -6.99 18.79 2.92
C PHE A 164 -7.89 18.24 4.04
N ILE A 165 -7.30 17.76 5.14
CA ILE A 165 -7.99 17.27 6.35
C ILE A 165 -7.63 18.12 7.59
N PRO A 166 -8.02 19.41 7.62
CA PRO A 166 -7.57 20.35 8.67
C PRO A 166 -8.06 19.99 10.07
N GLU A 167 -9.16 19.23 10.17
CA GLU A 167 -9.78 18.83 11.43
C GLU A 167 -9.69 17.31 11.66
N ASN A 168 -8.55 16.68 11.30
CA ASN A 168 -8.37 15.25 11.53
C ASN A 168 -8.35 14.96 13.05
N PRO A 169 -9.33 14.19 13.58
CA PRO A 169 -9.39 13.89 15.01
C PRO A 169 -8.31 12.88 15.45
N ASN A 170 -7.63 12.24 14.49
CA ASN A 170 -6.63 11.23 14.77
C ASN A 170 -5.23 11.85 14.83
N VAL A 171 -4.55 11.71 15.97
CA VAL A 171 -3.15 12.12 16.12
C VAL A 171 -2.25 11.11 15.42
N LEU A 172 -1.62 11.52 14.33
CA LEU A 172 -0.64 10.70 13.61
C LEU A 172 0.72 10.74 14.32
N ALA A 173 1.38 9.58 14.43
CA ALA A 173 2.72 9.48 14.98
C ALA A 173 3.80 10.18 14.11
N ILE A 174 3.55 10.27 12.81
CA ILE A 174 4.38 10.87 11.77
C ILE A 174 3.44 11.75 10.94
N PRO A 175 3.79 13.02 10.67
CA PRO A 175 2.96 13.89 9.84
C PRO A 175 2.72 13.27 8.46
N GLY A 176 1.48 13.34 7.96
CA GLY A 176 1.14 12.84 6.63
C GLY A 176 1.26 13.92 5.56
N GLU A 177 1.67 13.53 4.35
CA GLU A 177 1.82 14.40 3.18
C GLU A 177 0.94 13.94 2.01
N ALA A 178 0.90 12.64 1.75
CA ALA A 178 0.14 12.05 0.66
C ALA A 178 -0.63 10.82 1.14
N TYR A 179 -1.70 10.47 0.44
CA TYR A 179 -2.61 9.37 0.79
C TYR A 179 -3.10 8.63 -0.47
N LEU A 180 -3.22 7.31 -0.36
CA LEU A 180 -3.91 6.44 -1.31
C LEU A 180 -4.85 5.52 -0.53
N GLY A 181 -6.14 5.55 -0.87
CA GLY A 181 -7.15 4.65 -0.32
C GLY A 181 -7.89 3.93 -1.43
N VAL A 182 -8.11 2.62 -1.25
CA VAL A 182 -8.75 1.73 -2.21
C VAL A 182 -9.95 1.06 -1.53
N PRO A 183 -11.18 1.30 -2.04
CA PRO A 183 -12.37 0.72 -1.46
C PRO A 183 -12.40 -0.80 -1.69
N LEU A 184 -13.00 -1.53 -0.74
CA LEU A 184 -13.28 -2.96 -0.85
C LEU A 184 -14.78 -3.16 -0.77
N CYS A 185 -15.35 -3.60 -1.89
CA CYS A 185 -16.78 -3.71 -2.10
C CYS A 185 -17.20 -5.18 -2.19
N ALA A 186 -18.31 -5.52 -1.55
CA ALA A 186 -19.01 -6.79 -1.76
C ALA A 186 -20.50 -6.48 -1.96
N GLU A 187 -21.15 -7.20 -2.87
CA GLU A 187 -22.59 -7.05 -3.16
C GLU A 187 -22.99 -5.59 -3.48
N GLY A 188 -22.11 -4.87 -4.19
CA GLY A 188 -22.34 -3.47 -4.58
C GLY A 188 -22.23 -2.46 -3.44
N LYS A 189 -21.68 -2.83 -2.27
CA LYS A 189 -21.46 -1.93 -1.13
C LYS A 189 -20.01 -1.96 -0.67
N CYS A 190 -19.38 -0.79 -0.56
CA CYS A 190 -18.10 -0.63 0.11
C CYS A 190 -18.25 -0.83 1.61
N PHE A 191 -17.59 -1.86 2.16
CA PHE A 191 -17.64 -2.18 3.59
C PHE A 191 -16.26 -2.18 4.24
N ALA A 192 -15.19 -2.09 3.46
CA ALA A 192 -13.83 -1.97 3.94
C ALA A 192 -13.02 -1.13 2.94
N HIS A 193 -11.79 -0.78 3.31
CA HIS A 193 -10.82 -0.20 2.41
C HIS A 193 -9.42 -0.48 2.93
N PHE A 194 -8.44 -0.37 2.06
CA PHE A 194 -7.03 -0.45 2.42
C PHE A 194 -6.27 0.66 1.73
N GLY A 195 -5.04 0.90 2.16
CA GLY A 195 -4.28 1.98 1.59
C GLY A 195 -2.99 2.26 2.31
N VAL A 196 -2.37 3.38 1.91
CA VAL A 196 -1.12 3.85 2.45
C VAL A 196 -1.13 5.37 2.62
N MET A 197 -0.25 5.84 3.49
CA MET A 197 0.00 7.26 3.68
C MET A 197 1.51 7.48 3.82
N TRP A 198 2.00 8.55 3.19
CA TRP A 198 3.41 8.91 3.22
C TRP A 198 3.62 10.11 4.13
N SER A 199 4.77 10.13 4.80
CA SER A 199 5.32 11.35 5.39
C SER A 199 5.83 12.30 4.29
N PRO A 200 6.16 13.57 4.63
CA PRO A 200 6.77 14.49 3.66
C PRO A 200 8.02 13.90 2.99
N GLU A 201 8.89 13.27 3.77
CA GLU A 201 10.10 12.60 3.25
C GLU A 201 9.75 11.40 2.37
N GLY A 202 8.82 10.54 2.81
CA GLY A 202 8.38 9.39 2.02
C GLY A 202 7.74 9.80 0.70
N ALA A 203 6.94 10.87 0.71
CA ALA A 203 6.30 11.40 -0.49
C ALA A 203 7.32 11.98 -1.47
N ALA A 204 8.33 12.70 -0.97
CA ALA A 204 9.43 13.24 -1.77
C ALA A 204 10.31 12.13 -2.39
N ASN A 205 10.50 11.02 -1.68
CA ASN A 205 11.30 9.89 -2.12
C ASN A 205 10.53 8.85 -2.95
N ARG A 206 9.22 9.01 -3.13
CA ARG A 206 8.36 8.09 -3.89
C ARG A 206 8.80 8.02 -5.35
N ARG A 207 9.11 6.81 -5.82
CA ARG A 207 9.56 6.55 -7.20
C ARG A 207 8.45 6.08 -8.13
N LEU A 208 7.43 5.43 -7.59
CA LEU A 208 6.32 4.89 -8.39
C LEU A 208 5.32 5.98 -8.79
N ARG A 209 4.82 5.88 -10.02
CA ARG A 209 3.69 6.67 -10.50
C ARG A 209 2.37 6.19 -9.90
N TRP A 210 1.39 7.08 -9.81
CA TRP A 210 0.05 6.76 -9.27
C TRP A 210 -0.63 5.61 -9.99
N SER A 211 -0.56 5.58 -11.32
CA SER A 211 -1.13 4.49 -12.13
C SER A 211 -0.54 3.12 -11.81
N TYR A 212 0.76 3.05 -11.52
CA TYR A 212 1.43 1.80 -11.17
C TYR A 212 1.05 1.33 -9.77
N MET A 213 0.95 2.28 -8.82
CA MET A 213 0.47 1.97 -7.47
C MET A 213 -0.99 1.50 -7.47
N GLU A 214 -1.85 2.13 -8.27
CA GLU A 214 -3.23 1.71 -8.50
C GLU A 214 -3.31 0.28 -9.06
N MET A 215 -2.51 -0.04 -10.07
CA MET A 215 -2.42 -1.39 -10.64
C MET A 215 -1.99 -2.43 -9.59
N ILE A 216 -0.99 -2.11 -8.75
CA ILE A 216 -0.54 -2.98 -7.66
C ILE A 216 -1.67 -3.21 -6.65
N CYS A 217 -2.40 -2.16 -6.29
CA CYS A 217 -3.54 -2.26 -5.39
C CYS A 217 -4.61 -3.19 -5.95
N HIS A 218 -5.02 -3.01 -7.21
CA HIS A 218 -5.99 -3.91 -7.86
C HIS A 218 -5.49 -5.36 -7.93
N ALA A 219 -4.19 -5.58 -8.13
CA ALA A 219 -3.62 -6.92 -8.14
C ALA A 219 -3.65 -7.65 -6.78
N LEU A 220 -3.90 -6.93 -5.68
CA LEU A 220 -4.04 -7.43 -4.31
C LEU A 220 -5.49 -7.43 -3.83
N GLU A 221 -6.38 -6.66 -4.47
CA GLU A 221 -7.74 -6.37 -4.03
C GLU A 221 -8.53 -7.65 -3.73
N ASP A 222 -8.59 -8.58 -4.68
CA ASP A 222 -9.33 -9.84 -4.54
C ASP A 222 -8.83 -10.67 -3.36
N MET A 223 -7.51 -10.79 -3.18
CA MET A 223 -6.93 -11.56 -2.08
C MET A 223 -7.26 -10.96 -0.71
N ILE A 224 -7.31 -9.63 -0.61
CA ILE A 224 -7.66 -8.92 0.62
C ILE A 224 -9.16 -9.05 0.88
N LEU A 225 -9.98 -8.90 -0.16
CA LEU A 225 -11.43 -9.01 -0.09
C LEU A 225 -11.86 -10.41 0.34
N ASP A 226 -11.35 -11.45 -0.32
CA ASP A 226 -11.63 -12.85 0.01
C ASP A 226 -11.34 -13.13 1.48
N ARG A 227 -10.18 -12.68 1.98
CA ARG A 227 -9.82 -12.89 3.39
C ARG A 227 -10.73 -12.14 4.37
N LEU A 228 -11.22 -10.96 4.00
CA LEU A 228 -12.20 -10.22 4.81
C LEU A 228 -13.58 -10.89 4.84
N LEU A 229 -13.95 -11.59 3.78
CA LEU A 229 -15.23 -12.30 3.67
C LEU A 229 -15.19 -13.67 4.36
N GLU A 230 -14.07 -14.39 4.32
CA GLU A 230 -13.87 -15.62 5.11
C GLU A 230 -14.13 -15.38 6.60
N GLY A 231 -13.67 -14.25 7.14
CA GLY A 231 -13.89 -13.85 8.53
C GLY A 231 -15.33 -13.46 8.88
N LYS A 232 -16.28 -13.44 7.94
CA LYS A 232 -17.73 -13.22 8.20
C LYS A 232 -18.50 -14.54 8.38
N SER A 233 -17.87 -15.69 8.14
CA SER A 233 -18.55 -17.00 8.13
C SER A 233 -18.46 -17.75 9.48
N HIS A 234 -18.18 -17.05 10.58
CA HIS A 234 -18.11 -17.61 11.93
C HIS A 234 -18.98 -16.82 12.89
#